data_AF-A0A0V0R9J7-F1
#
_entry.id   AF-A0A0V0R9J7-F1
#
_cell.length_a   1.000
_cell.length_b   1.000
_cell.length_c   1.000
_cell.angle_alpha   90.00
_cell.angle_beta   90.00
_cell.angle_gamma   90.00
#
_symmetry.space_group_name_H-M   'P 1'
#
loop_
_entity.id
_entity.type
_entity.pdbx_description
1 polymer ?
#
loop_
_entity_poly.entity_id
_entity_poly.type
_entity_poly.pdbx_seq_one_letter_code
_entity_poly.pdbx_strand_id
1 'polypeptide(L)'
;MTASEFNLSSLSSTQIGLGSKIFVWGQQDQEKNLKKYYYDIKQNPEEYKVYLNPKISQINDVIIKEEEMNPCFPLLKVNTNRYQKIMLEYYDENFDTQQMELQDFDARIVQMQLDLLYGKDFLDWRVNHGEIFPVNDEALKQFPKFFQTIEQFKHKVLQMKEDYPELFKGPSLIELNKPLSSSLKTSWEDDINRRLLKNIRKDLSKLVEKNPEIAQDKEGLQKLKEILNI
;
A
#
# COMPACT_ATOMS: atom_id res chain seq x y z
N MET A 1 7.79 -6.58 -13.02
CA MET A 1 7.39 -6.91 -11.64
C MET A 1 6.17 -7.80 -11.69
N THR A 2 6.23 -8.99 -11.11
CA THR A 2 5.08 -9.88 -10.90
C THR A 2 4.95 -10.21 -9.41
N ALA A 3 3.77 -10.61 -8.94
CA ALA A 3 3.56 -10.92 -7.52
C ALA A 3 4.45 -12.09 -7.06
N SER A 4 4.45 -13.19 -7.83
CA SER A 4 5.21 -14.40 -7.53
C SER A 4 6.73 -14.16 -7.55
N GLU A 5 7.24 -13.44 -8.54
CA GLU A 5 8.69 -13.15 -8.64
C GLU A 5 9.23 -12.34 -7.46
N PHE A 6 8.38 -11.54 -6.82
CA PHE A 6 8.73 -10.68 -5.69
C PHE A 6 8.20 -11.21 -4.35
N ASN A 7 7.68 -12.44 -4.32
CA ASN A 7 7.08 -13.11 -3.14
C ASN A 7 6.01 -12.25 -2.43
N LEU A 8 5.13 -11.61 -3.21
CA LEU A 8 4.08 -10.73 -2.71
C LEU A 8 2.76 -11.50 -2.57
N SER A 9 2.00 -11.30 -1.50
CA SER A 9 0.64 -11.87 -1.39
C SER A 9 -0.27 -11.42 -2.53
N SER A 10 -0.09 -10.18 -2.99
CA SER A 10 -0.96 -9.52 -3.95
C SER A 10 -0.23 -8.43 -4.73
N LEU A 11 -0.73 -8.13 -5.93
CA LEU A 11 -0.22 -7.05 -6.76
C LEU A 11 -1.35 -6.43 -7.58
N SER A 12 -1.48 -5.11 -7.51
CA SER A 12 -2.39 -4.32 -8.34
C SER A 12 -1.72 -3.93 -9.65
N SER A 13 -2.52 -3.91 -10.72
CA SER A 13 -2.10 -3.41 -12.04
C SER A 13 -1.58 -1.96 -12.00
N THR A 14 -2.06 -1.13 -11.07
CA THR A 14 -1.54 0.24 -10.86
C THR A 14 -0.07 0.25 -10.43
N GLN A 15 0.37 -0.75 -9.65
CA GLN A 15 1.75 -0.85 -9.18
C GLN A 15 2.75 -1.14 -10.31
N ILE A 16 2.26 -1.63 -11.45
CA ILE A 16 3.05 -1.88 -12.66
C ILE A 16 2.73 -0.88 -13.79
N GLY A 17 2.07 0.23 -13.47
CA GLY A 17 1.81 1.33 -14.41
C GLY A 17 0.64 1.09 -15.36
N LEU A 18 -0.23 0.13 -15.08
CA LEU A 18 -1.44 -0.13 -15.86
C LEU A 18 -2.65 0.52 -15.19
N GLY A 19 -3.46 1.23 -15.99
CA GLY A 19 -4.68 1.92 -15.52
C GLY A 19 -5.93 1.04 -15.44
N SER A 20 -5.78 -0.29 -15.54
CA SER A 20 -6.88 -1.25 -15.47
C SER A 20 -7.34 -1.45 -14.02
N LYS A 21 -8.59 -1.87 -13.80
CA LYS A 21 -9.08 -2.24 -12.47
C LYS A 21 -8.88 -3.73 -12.21
N ILE A 22 -7.62 -4.11 -12.06
CA ILE A 22 -7.21 -5.51 -11.91
C ILE A 22 -6.21 -5.63 -10.76
N PHE A 23 -6.41 -6.60 -9.89
CA PHE A 23 -5.35 -7.08 -9.01
C PHE A 23 -5.30 -8.60 -9.02
N VAL A 24 -4.14 -9.14 -8.64
CA VAL A 24 -3.97 -10.56 -8.33
C VAL A 24 -3.75 -10.73 -6.84
N TRP A 25 -4.27 -11.81 -6.30
CA TRP A 25 -4.07 -12.18 -4.90
C TRP A 25 -4.01 -13.70 -4.79
N GLY A 26 -2.90 -14.21 -4.24
CA GLY A 26 -2.77 -15.61 -3.90
C GLY A 26 -3.29 -15.81 -2.49
N GLN A 27 -4.50 -16.36 -2.42
CA GLN A 27 -5.18 -16.64 -1.18
C GLN A 27 -4.34 -17.63 -0.36
N GLN A 28 -3.94 -17.24 0.85
CA GLN A 28 -3.13 -18.12 1.68
C GLN A 28 -3.99 -19.19 2.34
N ASP A 29 -3.39 -20.37 2.49
CA ASP A 29 -3.90 -21.39 3.37
C ASP A 29 -3.71 -20.93 4.83
N GLN A 30 -4.81 -20.86 5.58
CA GLN A 30 -4.89 -20.31 6.94
C GLN A 30 -3.97 -21.06 7.94
N GLU A 31 -3.51 -22.27 7.60
CA GLU A 31 -2.59 -23.06 8.40
C GLU A 31 -1.15 -22.52 8.43
N LYS A 32 -0.75 -21.74 7.40
CA LYS A 32 0.56 -21.09 7.37
C LYS A 32 0.47 -19.85 8.26
N ASN A 33 0.92 -19.97 9.51
CA ASN A 33 1.08 -18.91 10.54
C ASN A 33 1.98 -17.73 10.10
N LEU A 34 1.77 -17.14 8.93
CA LEU A 34 2.45 -15.97 8.43
C LEU A 34 1.73 -14.72 8.96
N LYS A 35 1.74 -14.61 10.28
CA LYS A 35 1.34 -13.39 10.97
C LYS A 35 2.43 -12.38 10.67
N LYS A 36 2.15 -11.44 9.75
CA LYS A 36 2.38 -9.98 9.95
C LYS A 36 2.80 -9.22 8.69
N TYR A 37 3.33 -9.85 7.64
CA TYR A 37 3.91 -9.10 6.50
C TYR A 37 3.50 -9.60 5.11
N TYR A 38 3.47 -8.64 4.18
CA TYR A 38 3.06 -8.76 2.78
C TYR A 38 4.12 -9.42 1.87
N TYR A 39 5.29 -9.71 2.43
CA TYR A 39 6.50 -10.18 1.74
C TYR A 39 6.87 -11.60 2.17
N ASP A 40 7.71 -12.24 1.37
CA ASP A 40 8.26 -13.59 1.57
C ASP A 40 7.24 -14.71 1.54
N ILE A 41 6.12 -14.44 0.87
CA ILE A 41 5.11 -15.42 0.53
C ILE A 41 5.54 -16.06 -0.77
N LYS A 42 6.29 -17.17 -0.67
CA LYS A 42 6.56 -18.01 -1.84
C LYS A 42 5.25 -18.67 -2.28
N GLN A 43 4.66 -18.11 -3.32
CA GLN A 43 3.51 -18.65 -4.02
C GLN A 43 3.87 -18.93 -5.46
N ASN A 44 3.40 -20.06 -5.97
CA ASN A 44 3.51 -20.36 -7.38
C ASN A 44 2.58 -19.43 -8.18
N PRO A 45 2.93 -19.05 -9.42
CA PRO A 45 2.06 -18.20 -10.24
C PRO A 45 0.62 -18.74 -10.38
N GLU A 46 0.46 -20.06 -10.43
CA GLU A 46 -0.83 -20.76 -10.52
C GLU A 46 -1.71 -20.63 -9.25
N GLU A 47 -1.14 -20.18 -8.13
CA GLU A 47 -1.85 -20.00 -6.85
C GLU A 47 -2.52 -18.63 -6.74
N TYR A 48 -2.25 -17.72 -7.69
CA TYR A 48 -2.87 -16.40 -7.75
C TYR A 48 -4.18 -16.44 -8.51
N LYS A 49 -5.22 -15.84 -7.92
CA LYS A 49 -6.49 -15.56 -8.59
C LYS A 49 -6.49 -14.14 -9.14
N VAL A 50 -7.15 -13.95 -10.27
CA VAL A 50 -7.35 -12.63 -10.91
C VAL A 50 -8.69 -12.05 -10.47
N TYR A 51 -8.68 -10.77 -10.08
CA TYR A 51 -9.86 -10.03 -9.67
C TYR A 51 -10.06 -8.83 -10.61
N LEU A 52 -11.03 -8.94 -11.52
CA LEU A 52 -11.36 -7.92 -12.50
C LEU A 52 -12.53 -7.04 -12.02
N ASN A 53 -12.39 -5.73 -12.17
CA ASN A 53 -13.36 -4.71 -11.71
C ASN A 53 -13.92 -4.97 -10.29
N PRO A 54 -13.07 -5.24 -9.30
CA PRO A 54 -13.51 -5.56 -7.95
C PRO A 54 -14.20 -4.36 -7.29
N LYS A 55 -15.21 -4.63 -6.48
CA LYS A 55 -15.90 -3.66 -5.63
C LYS A 55 -16.38 -4.30 -4.33
N ILE A 56 -16.39 -3.52 -3.25
CA ILE A 56 -16.95 -3.95 -1.97
C ILE A 56 -18.45 -3.67 -1.99
N SER A 57 -19.30 -4.68 -1.79
CA SER A 57 -20.75 -4.50 -1.76
C SER A 57 -21.35 -4.48 -0.37
N GLN A 58 -20.63 -4.99 0.64
CA GLN A 58 -21.02 -4.92 2.06
C GLN A 58 -19.79 -4.76 2.95
N ILE A 59 -20.00 -4.12 4.10
CA ILE A 59 -19.02 -3.93 5.18
C ILE A 59 -19.70 -4.25 6.51
N ASN A 60 -18.93 -4.65 7.52
CA ASN A 60 -19.40 -4.65 8.90
C ASN A 60 -19.06 -3.32 9.60
N ASP A 61 -19.51 -3.16 10.85
CA ASP A 61 -19.23 -1.96 11.65
C ASP A 61 -17.91 -2.05 12.46
N VAL A 62 -17.16 -3.15 12.32
CA VAL A 62 -15.92 -3.36 13.06
C VAL A 62 -14.74 -2.89 12.22
N ILE A 63 -14.04 -1.88 12.72
CA ILE A 63 -12.81 -1.37 12.11
C ILE A 63 -11.61 -1.80 12.97
N ILE A 64 -10.62 -2.41 12.32
CA ILE A 64 -9.37 -2.81 12.94
C ILE A 64 -8.26 -1.91 12.41
N LYS A 65 -7.43 -1.40 13.33
CA LYS A 65 -6.19 -0.71 12.97
C LYS A 65 -5.06 -1.72 12.91
N GLU A 66 -4.40 -1.85 11.76
CA GLU A 66 -3.26 -2.73 11.60
C GLU A 66 -2.15 -2.12 10.75
N GLU A 67 -0.94 -2.66 10.90
CA GLU A 67 0.25 -2.28 10.15
C GLU A 67 0.22 -2.92 8.74
N GLU A 68 0.50 -2.11 7.72
CA GLU A 68 0.62 -2.50 6.32
C GLU A 68 1.97 -2.09 5.72
N MET A 69 2.42 -2.85 4.72
CA MET A 69 3.59 -2.52 3.90
C MET A 69 3.25 -2.68 2.40
N ASN A 70 3.89 -1.88 1.54
CA ASN A 70 3.63 -1.89 0.10
C ASN A 70 4.94 -1.92 -0.71
N PRO A 71 5.07 -2.76 -1.75
CA PRO A 71 6.29 -2.87 -2.55
C PRO A 71 6.66 -1.58 -3.29
N CYS A 72 5.70 -0.68 -3.54
CA CYS A 72 5.98 0.64 -4.10
C CYS A 72 6.57 1.61 -3.07
N PHE A 73 6.46 1.31 -1.77
CA PHE A 73 6.97 2.12 -0.66
C PHE A 73 7.77 1.27 0.32
N PRO A 74 8.87 0.62 -0.11
CA PRO A 74 9.60 -0.38 0.68
C PRO A 74 10.27 0.19 1.95
N LEU A 75 10.40 1.51 2.04
CA LEU A 75 10.97 2.20 3.20
C LEU A 75 9.94 2.45 4.31
N LEU A 76 8.64 2.26 4.04
CA LEU A 76 7.55 2.69 4.89
C LEU A 76 6.72 1.52 5.38
N LYS A 77 6.22 1.69 6.60
CA LYS A 77 5.09 0.94 7.14
C LYS A 77 4.01 1.93 7.58
N VAL A 78 2.76 1.54 7.44
CA VAL A 78 1.62 2.43 7.66
C VAL A 78 0.60 1.71 8.54
N ASN A 79 0.08 2.38 9.58
CA ASN A 79 -1.11 1.88 10.24
C ASN A 79 -2.34 2.37 9.47
N THR A 80 -3.20 1.44 9.05
CA THR A 80 -4.45 1.77 8.35
C THR A 80 -5.65 1.25 9.13
N ASN A 81 -6.79 1.91 8.96
CA ASN A 81 -8.05 1.48 9.53
C ASN A 81 -8.83 0.71 8.46
N ARG A 82 -9.14 -0.56 8.72
CA ARG A 82 -9.78 -1.47 7.76
C ARG A 82 -11.04 -2.06 8.35
N TYR A 83 -12.07 -2.23 7.52
CA TYR A 83 -13.20 -3.05 7.92
C TYR A 83 -12.74 -4.48 8.13
N GLN A 84 -13.09 -5.06 9.26
CA GLN A 84 -12.73 -6.43 9.59
C GLN A 84 -13.33 -7.40 8.58
N LYS A 85 -14.56 -7.13 8.13
CA LYS A 85 -15.33 -8.03 7.26
C LYS A 85 -15.94 -7.27 6.11
N ILE A 86 -15.78 -7.81 4.90
CA ILE A 86 -16.30 -7.24 3.66
C ILE A 86 -16.94 -8.31 2.77
N MET A 87 -17.88 -7.90 1.92
CA MET A 87 -18.33 -8.68 0.78
C MET A 87 -17.69 -8.11 -0.49
N LEU A 88 -16.90 -8.91 -1.19
CA LEU A 88 -16.26 -8.55 -2.45
C LEU A 88 -17.08 -9.10 -3.63
N GLU A 89 -17.36 -8.24 -4.60
CA GLU A 89 -17.89 -8.61 -5.92
C GLU A 89 -16.84 -8.31 -6.99
N TYR A 90 -16.64 -9.24 -7.92
CA TYR A 90 -15.64 -9.11 -8.98
C TYR A 90 -15.98 -10.01 -10.17
N TYR A 91 -15.24 -9.87 -11.28
CA TYR A 91 -15.23 -10.85 -12.37
C TYR A 91 -13.94 -11.65 -12.36
N ASP A 92 -14.01 -12.96 -12.60
CA ASP A 92 -12.84 -13.83 -12.76
C ASP A 92 -12.26 -13.79 -14.19
N GLU A 93 -11.25 -14.61 -14.49
CA GLU A 93 -10.65 -14.68 -15.84
C GLU A 93 -11.60 -15.13 -16.95
N ASN A 94 -12.73 -15.76 -16.61
CA ASN A 94 -13.77 -16.17 -17.56
C ASN A 94 -14.85 -15.10 -17.73
N PHE A 95 -14.71 -13.95 -17.05
CA PHE A 95 -15.69 -12.87 -16.96
C PHE A 95 -17.00 -13.28 -16.26
N ASP A 96 -16.96 -14.35 -15.46
CA ASP A 96 -18.08 -14.75 -14.63
C ASP A 96 -18.13 -13.88 -13.36
N THR A 97 -19.34 -13.52 -12.94
CA THR A 97 -19.53 -12.72 -11.72
C THR A 97 -19.33 -13.59 -10.50
N GLN A 98 -18.40 -13.19 -9.64
CA GLN A 98 -18.10 -13.85 -8.38
C GLN A 98 -18.44 -12.92 -7.21
N GLN A 99 -18.83 -13.54 -6.10
CA GLN A 99 -19.07 -12.86 -4.84
C GLN A 99 -18.47 -13.69 -3.70
N MET A 100 -17.71 -13.06 -2.81
CA MET A 100 -17.10 -13.76 -1.67
C MET A 100 -17.01 -12.88 -0.42
N GLU A 101 -17.20 -13.53 0.72
CA GLU A 101 -17.02 -12.93 2.04
C GLU A 101 -15.55 -13.05 2.47
N LEU A 102 -14.97 -11.95 2.93
CA LEU A 102 -13.58 -11.87 3.39
C LEU A 102 -13.54 -11.32 4.81
N GLN A 103 -12.57 -11.79 5.60
CA GLN A 103 -12.36 -11.37 6.97
C GLN A 103 -10.87 -11.15 7.30
N ASP A 104 -10.63 -10.29 8.29
CA ASP A 104 -9.32 -10.00 8.88
C ASP A 104 -8.25 -9.70 7.82
N PHE A 105 -7.22 -10.53 7.72
CA PHE A 105 -6.09 -10.34 6.81
C PHE A 105 -6.53 -10.26 5.35
N ASP A 106 -7.44 -11.13 4.91
CA ASP A 106 -7.88 -11.19 3.52
C ASP A 106 -8.72 -9.96 3.14
N ALA A 107 -9.61 -9.55 4.05
CA ALA A 107 -10.37 -8.31 3.90
C ALA A 107 -9.44 -7.10 3.78
N ARG A 108 -8.36 -7.08 4.58
CA ARG A 108 -7.35 -6.02 4.56
C ARG A 108 -6.57 -5.99 3.24
N ILE A 109 -6.10 -7.14 2.75
CA ILE A 109 -5.39 -7.21 1.45
C ILE A 109 -6.26 -6.60 0.35
N VAL A 110 -7.52 -7.02 0.26
CA VAL A 110 -8.43 -6.56 -0.79
C VAL A 110 -8.72 -5.06 -0.66
N GLN A 111 -8.97 -4.55 0.54
CA GLN A 111 -9.14 -3.11 0.77
C GLN A 111 -7.91 -2.31 0.33
N MET A 112 -6.71 -2.77 0.67
CA MET A 112 -5.45 -2.14 0.25
C MET A 112 -5.28 -2.12 -1.28
N GLN A 113 -5.60 -3.24 -1.96
CA GLN A 113 -5.49 -3.30 -3.42
C GLN A 113 -6.55 -2.42 -4.11
N LEU A 114 -7.76 -2.34 -3.55
CA LEU A 114 -8.79 -1.42 -4.04
C LEU A 114 -8.39 0.05 -3.91
N ASP A 115 -7.79 0.43 -2.78
CA ASP A 115 -7.26 1.78 -2.60
C ASP A 115 -6.29 2.16 -3.74
N LEU A 116 -5.36 1.26 -4.08
CA LEU A 116 -4.42 1.47 -5.19
C LEU A 116 -5.15 1.62 -6.54
N LEU A 117 -6.13 0.76 -6.83
CA LEU A 117 -6.95 0.86 -8.05
C LEU A 117 -7.75 2.16 -8.14
N TYR A 118 -8.03 2.77 -6.99
CA TYR A 118 -8.73 4.06 -6.87
C TYR A 118 -7.79 5.26 -6.70
N GLY A 119 -6.47 5.05 -6.80
CA GLY A 119 -5.46 6.11 -6.73
C GLY A 119 -5.21 6.63 -5.32
N LYS A 120 -5.51 5.84 -4.30
CA LYS A 120 -5.24 6.10 -2.88
C LYS A 120 -4.08 5.20 -2.48
N ASP A 121 -2.88 5.76 -2.32
CA ASP A 121 -1.70 4.99 -1.93
C ASP A 121 -1.31 5.26 -0.47
N PHE A 122 -0.18 4.72 -0.03
CA PHE A 122 0.30 4.84 1.35
C PHE A 122 0.67 6.26 1.77
N LEU A 123 0.91 7.17 0.82
CA LEU A 123 1.15 8.58 1.07
C LEU A 123 -0.15 9.40 1.10
N ASP A 124 -1.30 8.77 0.82
CA ASP A 124 -2.60 9.40 0.95
C ASP A 124 -3.02 9.47 2.43
N TRP A 125 -3.15 10.68 2.97
CA TRP A 125 -3.55 10.90 4.37
C TRP A 125 -4.94 10.33 4.68
N ARG A 126 -5.81 10.13 3.69
CA ARG A 126 -7.12 9.48 3.85
C ARG A 126 -7.00 7.97 4.11
N VAL A 127 -5.84 7.39 3.84
CA VAL A 127 -5.51 5.99 4.11
C VAL A 127 -4.73 5.87 5.42
N ASN A 128 -3.66 6.67 5.57
CA ASN A 128 -2.73 6.53 6.70
C ASN A 128 -3.08 7.39 7.93
N HIS A 129 -3.86 8.46 7.79
CA HIS A 129 -4.22 9.38 8.88
C HIS A 129 -3.01 9.95 9.66
N GLY A 130 -1.84 10.07 9.01
CA GLY A 130 -0.58 10.51 9.60
C GLY A 130 0.22 9.38 10.28
N GLU A 131 -0.24 8.14 10.22
CA GLU A 131 0.38 6.98 10.86
C GLU A 131 1.36 6.29 9.91
N ILE A 132 2.34 7.06 9.43
CA ILE A 132 3.43 6.57 8.59
C ILE A 132 4.71 6.47 9.42
N PHE A 133 5.43 5.35 9.28
CA PHE A 133 6.66 5.09 10.01
C PHE A 133 7.75 4.53 9.08
N PRO A 134 9.04 4.73 9.41
CA PRO A 134 10.10 3.96 8.77
C PRO A 134 9.89 2.47 9.03
N VAL A 135 10.27 1.64 8.05
CA VAL A 135 10.25 0.17 8.22
C VAL A 135 11.17 -0.27 9.37
N ASN A 136 12.29 0.42 9.57
CA ASN A 136 13.21 0.27 10.70
C ASN A 136 14.16 1.48 10.82
N ASP A 137 14.98 1.48 11.86
CA ASP A 137 15.96 2.55 12.12
C ASP A 137 17.01 2.69 11.01
N GLU A 138 17.31 1.62 10.27
CA GLU A 138 18.30 1.67 9.20
C GLU A 138 17.78 2.44 7.99
N ALA A 139 16.51 2.25 7.62
CA ALA A 139 15.83 3.08 6.63
C ALA A 139 15.91 4.57 7.01
N LEU A 140 15.68 4.90 8.29
CA LEU A 140 15.76 6.27 8.77
C LEU A 140 17.17 6.89 8.57
N LYS A 141 18.22 6.12 8.86
CA LYS A 141 19.62 6.56 8.70
C LYS A 141 20.02 6.73 7.23
N GLN A 142 19.58 5.82 6.36
CA GLN A 142 19.95 5.85 4.94
C GLN A 142 19.16 6.92 4.17
N PHE A 143 17.93 7.24 4.61
CA PHE A 143 17.02 8.16 3.92
C PHE A 143 16.58 9.37 4.78
N PRO A 144 17.51 10.12 5.38
CA PRO A 144 17.17 11.12 6.40
C PRO A 144 16.36 12.30 5.85
N LYS A 145 16.55 12.70 4.58
CA LYS A 145 15.80 13.83 3.99
C LYS A 145 14.41 13.41 3.59
N PHE A 146 14.26 12.19 3.10
CA PHE A 146 12.96 11.59 2.84
C PHE A 146 12.14 11.55 4.13
N PHE A 147 12.70 10.99 5.22
CA PHE A 147 11.98 10.90 6.49
C PHE A 147 11.74 12.25 7.17
N GLN A 148 12.64 13.23 7.02
CA GLN A 148 12.35 14.61 7.44
C GLN A 148 11.10 15.16 6.74
N THR A 149 10.86 14.79 5.48
CA THR A 149 9.66 15.22 4.74
C THR A 149 8.42 14.47 5.19
N ILE A 150 8.55 13.17 5.50
CA ILE A 150 7.48 12.37 6.12
C ILE A 150 7.06 12.98 7.47
N GLU A 151 7.98 13.40 8.32
CA GLU A 151 7.62 14.05 9.60
C GLU A 151 6.86 15.37 9.39
N GLN A 152 7.22 16.15 8.38
CA GLN A 152 6.46 17.36 8.04
C GLN A 152 5.06 17.06 7.50
N PHE A 153 4.92 16.00 6.70
CA PHE A 153 3.63 15.48 6.27
C PHE A 153 2.78 15.09 7.49
N LYS A 154 3.34 14.30 8.41
CA LYS A 154 2.64 13.86 9.62
C LYS A 154 2.15 15.02 10.46
N HIS A 155 2.98 16.04 10.70
CA HIS A 155 2.55 17.25 11.42
C HIS A 155 1.38 17.96 10.73
N LYS A 156 1.37 18.03 9.40
CA LYS A 156 0.26 18.64 8.66
C LYS A 156 -1.03 17.83 8.76
N VAL A 157 -0.93 16.52 8.66
CA VAL A 157 -2.10 15.62 8.81
C VAL A 157 -2.64 15.66 10.24
N LEU A 158 -1.78 15.71 11.25
CA LEU A 158 -2.20 15.87 12.66
C LEU A 158 -2.92 17.19 12.88
N GLN A 159 -2.39 18.30 12.35
CA GLN A 159 -3.06 19.60 12.38
C GLN A 159 -4.45 19.53 11.72
N MET A 160 -4.55 18.91 10.53
CA MET A 160 -5.85 18.72 9.86
C MET A 160 -6.82 17.87 10.67
N LYS A 161 -6.31 16.87 11.40
CA LYS A 161 -7.12 16.00 12.24
C LYS A 161 -7.69 16.73 13.45
N GLU A 162 -6.94 17.71 13.98
CA GLU A 162 -7.40 18.62 15.03
C GLU A 162 -8.44 19.60 14.48
N ASP A 163 -8.16 20.21 13.32
CA ASP A 163 -9.01 21.24 12.71
C ASP A 163 -10.31 20.66 12.10
N TYR A 164 -10.26 19.45 11.55
CA TYR A 164 -11.33 18.81 10.75
C TYR A 164 -11.46 17.31 11.07
N PRO A 165 -11.79 16.92 12.32
CA PRO A 165 -11.82 15.53 12.76
C PRO A 165 -12.81 14.65 11.97
N GLU A 166 -13.85 15.25 11.38
CA GLU A 166 -14.83 14.55 10.54
C GLU A 166 -14.24 13.95 9.27
N LEU A 167 -13.16 14.53 8.73
CA LEU A 167 -12.46 14.03 7.54
C LEU A 167 -11.67 12.74 7.82
N PHE A 168 -11.48 12.39 9.10
CA PHE A 168 -10.72 11.23 9.55
C PHE A 168 -11.62 10.10 10.07
N LYS A 169 -12.93 10.19 9.83
CA LYS A 169 -13.85 9.07 10.02
C LYS A 169 -13.55 7.99 8.98
N GLY A 170 -13.74 6.72 9.34
CA GLY A 170 -13.54 5.60 8.42
C GLY A 170 -14.40 5.74 7.16
N PRO A 171 -13.93 5.27 5.99
CA PRO A 171 -14.61 5.48 4.72
C PRO A 171 -15.95 4.75 4.69
N SER A 172 -17.01 5.39 4.23
CA SER A 172 -18.28 4.72 3.94
C SER A 172 -18.12 3.67 2.83
N LEU A 173 -19.07 2.73 2.73
CA LEU A 173 -19.16 1.76 1.63
C LEU A 173 -19.07 2.42 0.24
N ILE A 174 -19.68 3.59 0.10
CA ILE A 174 -19.68 4.35 -1.15
C ILE A 174 -18.26 4.90 -1.43
N GLU A 175 -17.54 5.37 -0.42
CA GLU A 175 -16.19 5.94 -0.58
C GLU A 175 -15.13 4.88 -0.86
N LEU A 176 -15.29 3.67 -0.32
CA LEU A 176 -14.41 2.52 -0.61
C LEU A 176 -14.35 2.19 -2.11
N ASN A 177 -15.44 2.44 -2.84
CA ASN A 177 -15.56 2.13 -4.26
C ASN A 177 -15.40 3.34 -5.18
N LYS A 178 -14.95 4.47 -4.64
CA LYS A 178 -14.81 5.72 -5.39
C LYS A 178 -13.34 6.05 -5.65
N PRO A 179 -12.99 6.43 -6.90
CA PRO A 179 -11.68 6.96 -7.22
C PRO A 179 -11.43 8.26 -6.47
N LEU A 180 -10.16 8.54 -6.24
CA LEU A 180 -9.75 9.82 -5.70
C LEU A 180 -10.14 10.95 -6.65
N SER A 181 -10.98 11.87 -6.18
CA SER A 181 -11.34 13.06 -6.96
C SER A 181 -10.17 14.04 -7.00
N SER A 182 -9.76 14.46 -8.20
CA SER A 182 -8.70 15.46 -8.38
C SER A 182 -9.02 16.80 -7.70
N SER A 183 -10.31 17.15 -7.59
CA SER A 183 -10.78 18.37 -6.90
C SER A 183 -10.51 18.38 -5.39
N LEU A 184 -10.21 17.22 -4.79
CA LEU A 184 -9.91 17.10 -3.37
C LEU A 184 -8.41 17.26 -3.05
N LYS A 185 -7.53 17.34 -4.06
CA LYS A 185 -6.11 17.57 -3.83
C LYS A 185 -5.87 19.04 -3.52
N THR A 186 -5.29 19.29 -2.36
CA THR A 186 -4.91 20.64 -1.94
C THR A 186 -3.52 21.00 -2.47
N SER A 187 -3.20 22.29 -2.52
CA SER A 187 -1.87 22.74 -2.96
C SER A 187 -0.73 22.25 -2.07
N TRP A 188 -1.00 21.97 -0.79
CA TRP A 188 0.02 21.46 0.13
C TRP A 188 0.29 19.96 -0.09
N GLU A 189 -0.71 19.16 -0.46
CA GLU A 189 -0.52 17.75 -0.83
C GLU A 189 0.43 17.64 -2.03
N ASP A 190 0.20 18.46 -3.06
CA ASP A 190 1.07 18.51 -4.24
C ASP A 190 2.49 18.99 -3.88
N ASP A 191 2.62 19.97 -2.98
CA ASP A 191 3.93 20.42 -2.53
C ASP A 191 4.70 19.31 -1.80
N ILE A 192 4.05 18.64 -0.85
CA ILE A 192 4.67 17.55 -0.10
C ILE A 192 5.03 16.39 -1.02
N ASN A 193 4.15 16.00 -1.94
CA ASN A 193 4.43 14.94 -2.91
C ASN A 193 5.67 15.26 -3.77
N ARG A 194 5.79 16.51 -4.26
CA ARG A 194 7.00 16.95 -4.98
C ARG A 194 8.25 16.85 -4.12
N ARG A 195 8.16 17.22 -2.84
CA ARG A 195 9.29 17.20 -1.90
C ARG A 195 9.68 15.77 -1.52
N LEU A 196 8.72 14.87 -1.31
CA LEU A 196 8.95 13.45 -1.07
C LEU A 196 9.70 12.82 -2.25
N LEU A 197 9.22 13.03 -3.47
CA LEU A 197 9.88 12.54 -4.69
C LEU A 197 11.29 13.13 -4.86
N LYS A 198 11.48 14.41 -4.59
CA LYS A 198 12.80 15.06 -4.66
C LYS A 198 13.77 14.47 -3.64
N ASN A 199 13.33 14.27 -2.41
CA ASN A 199 14.19 13.85 -1.32
C ASN A 199 14.48 12.35 -1.35
N ILE A 200 13.51 11.50 -1.73
CA ILE A 200 13.79 10.07 -1.94
C ILE A 200 14.80 9.86 -3.07
N ARG A 201 14.67 10.57 -4.20
CA ARG A 201 15.65 10.51 -5.29
C ARG A 201 17.04 10.94 -4.82
N LYS A 202 17.12 12.04 -4.06
CA LYS A 202 18.40 12.54 -3.56
C LYS A 202 19.08 11.56 -2.61
N ASP A 203 18.33 10.93 -1.71
CA ASP A 203 18.88 9.97 -0.76
C ASP A 203 19.22 8.65 -1.48
N LEU A 204 18.38 8.17 -2.41
CA LEU A 204 18.67 7.02 -3.27
C LEU A 204 19.94 7.22 -4.10
N SER A 205 20.13 8.38 -4.74
CA SER A 205 21.34 8.66 -5.52
C SER A 205 22.61 8.53 -4.68
N LYS A 206 22.60 9.06 -3.45
CA LYS A 206 23.73 8.92 -2.52
C LYS A 206 23.98 7.48 -2.10
N LEU A 207 22.92 6.70 -1.94
CA LEU A 207 23.03 5.29 -1.57
C LEU A 207 23.63 4.48 -2.73
N VAL A 208 23.20 4.74 -3.96
CA VAL A 208 23.73 4.15 -5.19
C VAL A 208 25.19 4.56 -5.42
N GLU A 209 25.58 5.80 -5.15
CA GLU A 209 26.98 6.24 -5.21
C GLU A 209 27.89 5.44 -4.26
N LYS A 210 27.35 5.01 -3.11
CA LYS A 210 28.08 4.17 -2.14
C LYS A 210 28.01 2.67 -2.44
N ASN A 211 26.94 2.23 -3.09
CA ASN A 211 26.65 0.82 -3.39
C ASN A 211 26.14 0.72 -4.85
N PRO A 212 27.03 0.79 -5.85
CA PRO A 212 26.66 0.84 -7.27
C PRO A 212 25.79 -0.34 -7.73
N GLU A 213 25.89 -1.50 -7.07
CA GLU A 213 25.08 -2.68 -7.30
C GLU A 213 23.58 -2.46 -7.10
N ILE A 214 23.16 -1.44 -6.34
CA ILE A 214 21.74 -1.06 -6.18
C ILE A 214 21.12 -0.61 -7.51
N ALA A 215 21.93 -0.10 -8.45
CA ALA A 215 21.44 0.34 -9.75
C ALA A 215 21.02 -0.83 -10.67
N GLN A 216 21.29 -2.08 -10.29
CA GLN A 216 20.89 -3.26 -11.04
C GLN A 216 19.48 -3.70 -10.63
N ASP A 217 18.65 -4.18 -11.56
CA ASP A 217 17.21 -4.38 -11.31
C ASP A 217 16.92 -5.41 -10.19
N LYS A 218 17.23 -6.68 -10.42
CA LYS A 218 16.99 -7.75 -9.43
C LYS A 218 18.01 -7.77 -8.29
N GLU A 219 19.29 -7.68 -8.63
CA GLU A 219 20.38 -7.70 -7.65
C GLU A 219 20.35 -6.46 -6.76
N GLY A 220 19.95 -5.31 -7.30
CA GLY A 220 19.86 -4.07 -6.55
C GLY A 220 18.69 -4.03 -5.59
N LEU A 221 17.53 -4.63 -5.92
CA LEU A 221 16.46 -4.77 -4.92
C LEU A 221 16.90 -5.68 -3.77
N GLN A 222 17.52 -6.83 -4.09
CA GLN A 222 18.03 -7.72 -3.05
C GLN A 222 19.08 -7.02 -2.18
N LYS A 223 19.97 -6.24 -2.80
CA LYS A 223 20.97 -5.46 -2.07
C LYS A 223 20.35 -4.39 -1.19
N LEU A 224 19.33 -3.70 -1.70
CA LEU A 224 18.62 -2.68 -0.94
C LEU A 224 17.94 -3.32 0.28
N LYS A 225 17.33 -4.49 0.12
CA LYS A 225 16.78 -5.28 1.23
C LYS A 225 17.83 -5.63 2.28
N GLU A 226 19.00 -6.13 1.86
CA GLU A 226 20.12 -6.41 2.76
C GLU A 226 20.56 -5.18 3.55
N ILE A 227 20.76 -4.05 2.87
CA ILE A 227 21.17 -2.79 3.50
C ILE A 227 20.12 -2.32 4.52
N LEU A 228 18.85 -2.50 4.18
CA LEU A 228 17.74 -2.09 5.02
C LEU A 228 17.40 -3.12 6.09
N ASN A 229 17.98 -4.32 6.12
CA ASN A 229 17.59 -5.43 6.99
C ASN A 229 16.08 -5.78 6.88
N ILE A 230 15.59 -5.91 5.65
CA ILE A 230 14.19 -6.30 5.33
C ILE A 230 14.12 -7.45 4.33
#